data_AF-A0A0B5QI33-F1
#
_entry.id   AF-A0A0B5QI33-F1
#
_cell.length_a   1.000
_cell.length_b   1.000
_cell.length_c   1.000
_cell.angle_alpha   90.00
_cell.angle_beta   90.00
_cell.angle_gamma   90.00
#
_symmetry.space_group_name_H-M   'P 1'
#
loop_
_entity.id
_entity.type
_entity.pdbx_description
1 polymer ?
#
loop_
_entity_poly.entity_id
_entity_poly.type
_entity_poly.pdbx_seq_one_letter_code
_entity_poly.pdbx_strand_id
1 'polypeptide(L)'
;MEVYVMKIKKFFMVFLICLFTFTILAEIQPYQIAEVQQQIFPISTTYKQGIYSLSLFNGYKVTAKLITPNATATLITVDSNGKLMQFIHLDETDESVKLGTLHEGDVGVVLGTGEVAISPFK
;
A
#
# COMPACT_ATOMS: atom_id res chain seq x y z
N MET A 1 -53.47 -32.67 12.10
CA MET A 1 -52.09 -32.95 11.65
C MET A 1 -51.65 -32.00 10.53
N GLU A 2 -52.47 -31.78 9.50
CA GLU A 2 -52.15 -30.90 8.35
C GLU A 2 -51.84 -29.43 8.71
N VAL A 3 -52.54 -28.85 9.68
CA VAL A 3 -52.32 -27.46 10.13
C VAL A 3 -50.91 -27.27 10.70
N TYR A 4 -50.37 -28.28 11.37
CA TYR A 4 -49.02 -28.26 11.94
C TYR A 4 -47.96 -28.36 10.84
N VAL A 5 -48.19 -29.22 9.83
CA VAL A 5 -47.34 -29.36 8.64
C VAL A 5 -47.29 -28.05 7.84
N MET A 6 -48.42 -27.33 7.73
CA MET A 6 -48.46 -26.06 7.01
C MET A 6 -47.74 -24.93 7.76
N LYS A 7 -47.77 -24.94 9.11
CA LYS A 7 -46.98 -24.02 9.94
C LYS A 7 -45.48 -24.29 9.84
N ILE A 8 -45.06 -25.55 9.82
CA ILE A 8 -43.64 -25.91 9.75
C ILE A 8 -43.04 -25.58 8.37
N LYS A 9 -43.80 -25.77 7.28
CA LYS A 9 -43.40 -25.35 5.93
C LYS A 9 -43.21 -23.84 5.83
N LYS A 10 -44.12 -23.04 6.41
CA LYS A 10 -44.00 -21.57 6.47
C LYS A 10 -42.79 -21.13 7.29
N PHE A 11 -42.53 -21.78 8.42
CA PHE A 11 -41.34 -21.54 9.23
C PHE A 11 -40.06 -21.81 8.45
N PHE A 12 -39.99 -22.94 7.75
CA PHE A 12 -38.82 -23.30 6.95
C PHE A 12 -38.56 -22.32 5.80
N MET A 13 -39.62 -21.81 5.18
CA MET A 13 -39.51 -20.82 4.10
C MET A 13 -38.94 -19.48 4.62
N VAL A 14 -39.41 -19.01 5.78
CA VAL A 14 -38.88 -17.79 6.41
C VAL A 14 -37.43 -17.98 6.86
N PHE A 15 -37.11 -19.14 7.43
CA PHE A 15 -35.75 -19.49 7.86
C PHE A 15 -34.75 -19.49 6.68
N LEU A 16 -35.14 -20.06 5.54
CA LEU A 16 -34.35 -20.05 4.30
C LEU A 16 -34.08 -18.63 3.81
N ILE A 17 -35.12 -17.77 3.77
CA ILE A 17 -34.96 -16.37 3.34
C ILE A 17 -33.98 -15.62 4.26
N CYS A 18 -34.05 -15.83 5.57
CA CYS A 18 -33.09 -15.24 6.51
C CYS A 18 -31.64 -15.63 6.19
N LEU A 19 -31.36 -16.92 5.95
CA LEU A 19 -30.01 -17.40 5.62
C LEU A 19 -29.44 -16.73 4.36
N PHE A 20 -30.27 -16.51 3.33
CA PHE A 20 -29.84 -15.80 2.11
C PHE A 20 -29.63 -14.30 2.32
N THR A 21 -30.41 -13.64 3.19
CA THR A 21 -30.19 -12.21 3.49
C THR A 21 -28.90 -11.96 4.30
N PHE A 22 -28.52 -12.87 5.20
CA PHE A 22 -27.28 -12.74 5.97
C PHE A 22 -26.02 -12.97 5.12
N THR A 23 -26.08 -13.85 4.13
CA THR A 23 -24.95 -14.08 3.20
C THR A 23 -24.73 -12.90 2.27
N ILE A 24 -25.80 -12.30 1.74
CA ILE A 24 -25.69 -11.08 0.92
C ILE A 24 -25.13 -9.92 1.75
N LEU A 25 -25.58 -9.73 3.00
CA LEU A 25 -25.05 -8.68 3.89
C LEU A 25 -23.58 -8.88 4.31
N ALA A 26 -23.08 -10.11 4.29
CA ALA A 26 -21.67 -10.40 4.55
C ALA A 26 -20.76 -10.11 3.33
N GLU A 27 -21.30 -10.12 2.12
CA GLU A 27 -20.57 -9.83 0.87
C GLU A 27 -20.61 -8.36 0.46
N ILE A 28 -21.61 -7.58 0.90
CA ILE A 28 -21.53 -6.11 0.87
C ILE A 28 -20.60 -5.67 1.99
N GLN A 29 -19.30 -5.81 1.74
CA GLN A 29 -18.28 -5.11 2.51
C GLN A 29 -18.69 -3.64 2.59
N PRO A 30 -18.79 -3.03 3.79
CA PRO A 30 -18.75 -1.58 3.86
C PRO A 30 -17.43 -1.14 3.22
N TYR A 31 -17.55 -0.48 2.07
CA TYR A 31 -16.52 0.38 1.53
C TYR A 31 -16.14 1.37 2.64
N GLN A 32 -14.95 1.15 3.22
CA GLN A 32 -14.21 2.04 4.13
C GLN A 32 -14.87 2.18 5.52
N ILE A 33 -14.22 1.94 6.66
CA ILE A 33 -12.88 2.28 7.11
C ILE A 33 -12.43 1.12 8.02
N ALA A 34 -11.77 0.11 7.47
CA ALA A 34 -10.90 -0.68 8.32
C ALA A 34 -9.61 0.13 8.42
N GLU A 35 -9.14 0.38 9.65
CA GLU A 35 -7.71 0.49 9.88
C GLU A 35 -7.11 -0.83 9.41
N VAL A 36 -6.91 -0.95 8.09
CA VAL A 36 -6.04 -1.97 7.53
C VAL A 36 -4.72 -1.60 8.13
N GLN A 37 -4.32 -2.31 9.19
CA GLN A 37 -2.92 -2.49 9.48
C GLN A 37 -2.35 -2.97 8.15
N GLN A 38 -1.83 -2.03 7.35
CA GLN A 38 -1.20 -2.35 6.09
C GLN A 38 -0.17 -3.40 6.47
N GLN A 39 -0.40 -4.63 6.06
CA GLN A 39 0.55 -5.69 6.29
C GLN A 39 1.78 -5.25 5.52
N ILE A 40 2.73 -4.62 6.22
CA ILE A 40 3.94 -4.10 5.62
C ILE A 40 4.73 -5.32 5.21
N PHE A 41 4.63 -5.69 3.94
CA PHE A 41 5.54 -6.68 3.39
C PHE A 41 6.94 -6.05 3.41
N PRO A 42 7.95 -6.77 3.93
CA PRO A 42 9.32 -6.27 3.92
C PRO A 42 9.79 -6.21 2.46
N ILE A 43 9.74 -5.01 1.90
CA ILE A 43 10.25 -4.68 0.57
C ILE A 43 11.43 -3.74 0.81
N SER A 44 12.63 -4.14 0.43
CA SER A 44 13.80 -3.27 0.47
C SER A 44 14.51 -3.39 -0.86
N THR A 45 14.61 -2.28 -1.58
CA THR A 45 15.25 -2.22 -2.90
C THR A 45 16.30 -1.13 -2.90
N THR A 46 17.45 -1.45 -3.48
CA THR A 46 18.56 -0.52 -3.66
C THR A 46 18.60 -0.02 -5.09
N TYR A 47 18.73 1.29 -5.25
CA TYR A 47 18.78 1.97 -6.53
C TYR A 47 20.13 2.64 -6.74
N LYS A 48 20.71 2.42 -7.92
CA LYS A 48 21.89 3.14 -8.43
C LYS A 48 21.45 4.38 -9.18
N GLN A 49 22.38 5.14 -9.75
CA GLN A 49 22.04 6.21 -10.67
C GLN A 49 21.11 5.72 -11.80
N GLY A 50 19.97 6.38 -11.98
CA GLY A 50 18.98 5.98 -12.97
C GLY A 50 17.57 6.52 -12.70
N ILE A 51 16.62 6.11 -13.54
CA ILE A 51 15.20 6.44 -13.44
C ILE A 51 14.42 5.13 -13.22
N TYR A 52 13.60 5.08 -12.18
CA TYR A 52 12.92 3.87 -11.72
C TYR A 52 11.45 4.11 -11.47
N SER A 53 10.62 3.13 -11.82
CA SER A 53 9.24 3.09 -11.32
C SER A 53 9.24 2.72 -9.83
N LEU A 54 8.49 3.48 -9.04
CA LEU A 54 8.29 3.23 -7.61
C LEU A 54 6.94 2.55 -7.33
N SER A 55 6.27 2.04 -8.37
CA SER A 55 4.95 1.41 -8.26
C SER A 55 4.93 0.17 -7.36
N LEU A 56 6.09 -0.44 -7.10
CA LEU A 56 6.25 -1.52 -6.11
C LEU A 56 5.82 -1.09 -4.69
N PHE A 57 5.91 0.21 -4.40
CA PHE A 57 5.57 0.80 -3.11
C PHE A 57 4.18 1.43 -3.08
N ASN A 58 3.29 1.08 -4.02
CA ASN A 58 1.94 1.65 -4.07
C ASN A 58 1.20 1.47 -2.73
N GLY A 59 0.77 2.58 -2.15
CA GLY A 59 0.08 2.64 -0.86
C GLY A 59 1.00 2.60 0.37
N TYR A 60 2.31 2.34 0.23
CA TYR A 60 3.23 2.33 1.35
C TYR A 60 3.78 3.71 1.67
N LYS A 61 3.90 4.00 2.97
CA LYS A 61 4.78 5.07 3.46
C LYS A 61 6.22 4.58 3.37
N VAL A 62 7.10 5.28 2.67
CA VAL A 62 8.48 4.83 2.47
C VAL A 62 9.53 5.82 2.96
N THR A 63 10.67 5.29 3.35
CA THR A 63 11.89 6.04 3.61
C THR A 63 12.92 5.77 2.53
N ALA A 64 13.80 6.75 2.32
CA ALA A 64 15.02 6.62 1.53
C ALA A 64 16.23 6.78 2.44
N LYS A 65 17.31 6.07 2.11
CA LYS A 65 18.57 6.12 2.85
C LYS A 65 19.75 5.90 1.90
N LEU A 66 20.79 6.72 2.02
CA LEU A 66 22.06 6.45 1.37
C LEU A 66 22.73 5.25 2.06
N ILE A 67 23.19 4.28 1.27
CA ILE A 67 23.85 3.08 1.82
C ILE A 67 25.32 2.96 1.41
N THR A 68 25.80 3.80 0.49
CA THR A 68 27.20 3.82 0.06
C THR A 68 28.00 4.81 0.89
N PRO A 69 29.00 4.37 1.68
CA PRO A 69 29.87 5.28 2.43
C PRO A 69 30.71 6.15 1.51
N ASN A 70 31.00 7.39 1.94
CA ASN A 70 31.83 8.35 1.21
C ASN A 70 31.32 8.67 -0.21
N ALA A 71 30.02 8.52 -0.44
CA ALA A 71 29.37 8.89 -1.69
C ALA A 71 28.22 9.84 -1.41
N THR A 72 27.71 10.50 -2.45
CA THR A 72 26.51 11.31 -2.36
C THR A 72 25.52 10.88 -3.43
N ALA A 73 24.23 11.03 -3.13
CA ALA A 73 23.15 10.81 -4.06
C ALA A 73 22.09 11.88 -3.90
N THR A 74 21.48 12.29 -5.00
CA THR A 74 20.26 13.09 -5.00
C THR A 74 19.11 12.21 -5.45
N LEU A 75 18.08 12.13 -4.60
CA LEU A 75 16.83 11.46 -4.93
C LEU A 75 15.78 12.50 -5.30
N ILE A 76 15.18 12.32 -6.46
CA ILE A 76 14.07 13.12 -6.96
C ILE A 76 12.87 12.19 -7.10
N THR A 77 11.75 12.57 -6.50
CA THR A 77 10.49 11.84 -6.64
C THR A 77 9.52 12.67 -7.44
N VAL A 78 8.92 12.07 -8.46
CA VAL A 78 7.96 12.70 -9.38
C VAL A 78 6.68 11.87 -9.35
N ASP A 79 5.52 12.53 -9.23
CA ASP A 79 4.24 11.84 -9.24
C ASP A 79 3.86 11.35 -10.65
N SER A 80 2.82 10.52 -10.73
CA SER A 80 2.28 10.01 -11.99
C SER A 80 1.82 11.09 -13.00
N ASN A 81 1.62 12.34 -12.56
CA ASN A 81 1.28 13.48 -13.43
C ASN A 81 2.51 14.28 -13.88
N GLY A 82 3.72 13.84 -13.51
CA GLY A 82 4.96 14.55 -13.81
C GLY A 82 5.26 15.72 -12.86
N LYS A 83 4.53 15.85 -11.75
CA LYS A 83 4.79 16.89 -10.75
C LYS A 83 5.92 16.46 -9.83
N LEU A 84 6.88 17.36 -9.62
CA LEU A 84 7.92 17.17 -8.61
C LEU A 84 7.29 17.07 -7.21
N MET A 85 7.46 15.92 -6.57
CA MET A 85 7.06 15.73 -5.18
C MET A 85 8.17 16.16 -4.23
N GLN A 86 9.39 15.69 -4.48
CA GLN A 86 10.53 15.87 -3.58
C GLN A 86 11.86 15.93 -4.31
N PHE A 87 12.80 16.68 -3.73
CA PHE A 87 14.20 16.77 -4.13
C PHE A 87 15.05 16.70 -2.87
N ILE A 88 15.76 15.59 -2.67
CA ILE A 88 16.49 15.29 -1.43
C ILE A 88 17.95 15.02 -1.78
N HIS A 89 18.86 15.72 -1.10
CA HIS A 89 20.27 15.40 -1.12
C HIS A 89 20.58 14.43 0.03
N LEU A 90 21.33 13.37 -0.26
CA LEU A 90 21.75 12.35 0.68
C LEU A 90 23.27 12.26 0.65
N ASP A 91 23.92 12.61 1.76
CA ASP A 91 25.37 12.65 1.94
C ASP A 91 25.84 11.86 3.18
N GLU A 92 24.92 11.51 4.09
CA GLU A 92 25.19 10.68 5.27
C GLU A 92 24.55 9.29 5.17
N THR A 93 25.30 8.25 5.53
CA THR A 93 24.83 6.84 5.52
C THR A 93 23.98 6.47 6.73
N ASP A 94 23.72 7.43 7.60
CA ASP A 94 23.18 7.22 8.93
C ASP A 94 21.73 7.70 8.96
N GLU A 95 21.43 8.68 8.11
CA GLU A 95 20.17 9.36 7.97
C GLU A 95 19.18 8.57 7.11
N SER A 96 17.91 8.58 7.54
CA SER A 96 16.79 8.09 6.73
C SER A 96 15.78 9.21 6.55
N VAL A 97 15.42 9.50 5.30
CA VAL A 97 14.49 10.57 4.94
C VAL A 97 13.14 9.96 4.57
N LYS A 98 12.04 10.54 5.10
CA LYS A 98 10.69 10.08 4.79
C LYS A 98 10.22 10.65 3.45
N LEU A 99 9.85 9.79 2.52
CA LEU A 99 9.29 10.22 1.23
C LEU A 99 7.76 10.38 1.28
N GLY A 100 7.10 9.89 2.32
CA GLY A 100 5.64 9.87 2.42
C GLY A 100 5.06 8.64 1.72
N THR A 101 3.79 8.73 1.35
CA THR A 101 3.07 7.63 0.66
C THR A 101 3.30 7.71 -0.84
N LEU A 102 3.76 6.60 -1.42
CA LEU A 102 3.92 6.48 -2.87
C LEU A 102 2.70 5.83 -3.51
N HIS A 103 2.45 6.18 -4.76
CA HIS A 103 1.33 5.71 -5.57
C HIS A 103 1.83 5.03 -6.84
N GLU A 104 0.93 4.28 -7.47
CA GLU A 104 1.16 3.73 -8.79
C GLU A 104 1.47 4.85 -9.81
N GLY A 105 2.49 4.63 -10.63
CA GLY A 105 2.98 5.61 -11.60
C GLY A 105 4.00 6.62 -11.07
N ASP A 106 4.26 6.66 -9.76
CA ASP A 106 5.32 7.50 -9.20
C ASP A 106 6.70 7.02 -9.66
N VAL A 107 7.60 7.98 -9.90
CA VAL A 107 8.95 7.75 -10.45
C VAL A 107 10.00 8.30 -9.50
N GLY A 108 11.05 7.51 -9.28
CA GLY A 108 12.25 7.89 -8.56
C GLY A 108 13.41 8.09 -9.52
N VAL A 109 14.09 9.23 -9.42
CA VAL A 109 15.33 9.52 -10.14
C VAL A 109 16.46 9.63 -9.14
N VAL A 110 17.48 8.81 -9.31
CA VAL A 110 18.68 8.80 -8.48
C VAL A 110 19.83 9.38 -9.31
N LEU A 111 20.49 10.40 -8.79
CA LEU A 111 21.65 11.06 -9.40
C LEU A 111 22.84 10.97 -8.45
N GLY A 112 24.05 10.75 -8.97
CA GLY A 112 25.26 10.66 -8.16
C GLY A 112 25.81 9.23 -8.06
N THR A 113 26.92 9.09 -7.34
CA THR A 113 27.67 7.82 -7.25
C THR A 113 27.19 6.93 -6.11
N GLY A 114 26.37 7.45 -5.20
CA GLY A 114 25.80 6.69 -4.08
C GLY A 114 24.61 5.82 -4.48
N GLU A 115 24.43 4.72 -3.75
CA GLU A 115 23.25 3.86 -3.83
C GLU A 115 22.22 4.28 -2.78
N VAL A 116 20.95 4.31 -3.18
CA VAL A 116 19.82 4.71 -2.31
C VAL A 116 18.93 3.50 -2.06
N ALA A 117 18.78 3.12 -0.79
CA ALA A 117 17.80 2.13 -0.37
C ALA A 117 16.45 2.79 -0.13
N ILE A 118 15.38 2.20 -0.65
CA ILE A 118 14.00 2.61 -0.37
C ILE A 118 13.26 1.44 0.28
N SER A 119 12.58 1.72 1.40
CA SER A 119 11.87 0.71 2.19
C SER A 119 10.61 1.28 2.84
N PRO A 120 9.53 0.49 2.99
CA PRO A 120 8.38 0.87 3.79
C PRO A 120 8.74 1.13 5.26
N PHE A 121 8.05 2.09 5.89
CA PHE A 121 8.14 2.33 7.33
C PHE A 121 6.75 2.40 7.97
N LYS A 122 6.71 2.14 9.28
CA LYS A 122 5.48 2.12 10.08
C LYS A 122 5.07 3.52 10.55
#